data_AF-A0A1F3KK74-F1
#
_entry.id   AF-A0A1F3KK74-F1
#
_cell.length_a   1.000
_cell.length_b   1.000
_cell.length_c   1.000
_cell.angle_alpha   90.00
_cell.angle_beta   90.00
_cell.angle_gamma   90.00
#
_symmetry.space_group_name_H-M   'P 1'
#
loop_
_entity.id
_entity.type
_entity.pdbx_description
1 polymer ?
#
loop_
_entity_poly.entity_id
_entity_poly.type
_entity_poly.pdbx_seq_one_letter_code
_entity_poly.pdbx_strand_id
1 'polypeptide(L)'
;MKKITYILYFLLIAGSVKVTAQSVTYRITDDDPYDIKNFSLAIDPLFCDVNAQNTFSAGWGLRADYLFGKSLQFNFDFRTAYATTGYNPDNVNNRNYFYTEGGLGIVLSHKEKRRNVAIVLSSTQSGNTRTTISIAGGVPATIRRMIMFHGGVYSMTNAIKFANLSDSLTYFEEGSDKLMLKDTAIANHTSGLKENGYGGMASQAIFAGFNFKRIVQLYVDVDGWGTRSNRRYTDFYIDGIFSPVLTLKNFTTSSKEYKVSSKDKRLIGWRMGWIYRDPYNQGVSLRFEFGQRPDFMFASNTKMTGFFCMFTWGMYIPLKVGGIYNPS
;
A
#
# COMPACT_ATOMS: atom_id res chain seq x y z
N MET A 1 -25.29 2.61 3.10
CA MET A 1 -24.56 3.26 4.21
C MET A 1 -24.32 2.33 5.41
N LYS A 2 -25.28 1.51 5.87
CA LYS A 2 -25.09 0.61 7.02
C LYS A 2 -24.03 -0.51 6.88
N LYS A 3 -23.67 -0.92 5.65
CA LYS A 3 -22.68 -2.00 5.41
C LYS A 3 -21.22 -1.55 5.52
N ILE A 4 -20.95 -0.26 5.35
CA ILE A 4 -19.58 0.32 5.43
C ILE A 4 -19.17 0.56 6.90
N THR A 5 -20.14 0.80 7.78
CA THR A 5 -19.90 0.99 9.21
C THR A 5 -19.26 -0.25 9.85
N TYR A 6 -19.62 -1.47 9.42
CA TYR A 6 -19.07 -2.70 9.99
C TYR A 6 -17.63 -3.01 9.54
N ILE A 7 -17.22 -2.56 8.34
CA ILE A 7 -15.86 -2.78 7.82
C ILE A 7 -14.85 -1.85 8.53
N LEU A 8 -15.25 -0.63 8.86
CA LEU A 8 -14.45 0.28 9.69
C LEU A 8 -14.37 -0.20 11.16
N TYR A 9 -15.40 -0.87 11.67
CA TYR A 9 -15.37 -1.48 13.01
C TYR A 9 -14.44 -2.70 13.11
N PHE A 10 -14.27 -3.48 12.03
CA PHE A 10 -13.37 -4.63 12.02
C PHE A 10 -11.87 -4.23 12.05
N LEU A 11 -11.55 -2.99 11.65
CA LEU A 11 -10.20 -2.40 11.71
C LEU A 11 -9.91 -1.65 13.01
N LEU A 12 -10.89 -1.49 13.90
CA LEU A 12 -10.80 -0.77 15.17
C LEU A 12 -11.10 -1.71 16.35
N ILE A 13 -10.26 -2.73 16.55
CA ILE A 13 -10.14 -3.35 17.88
C ILE A 13 -9.41 -2.33 18.77
N ALA A 14 -10.16 -1.37 19.28
CA ALA A 14 -9.69 -0.33 20.19
C ALA A 14 -9.47 -0.93 21.58
N GLY A 15 -8.32 -1.56 21.80
CA GLY A 15 -7.84 -1.85 23.14
C GLY A 15 -7.47 -0.55 23.85
N SER A 16 -7.86 -0.40 25.12
CA SER A 16 -7.45 0.76 25.92
C SER A 16 -5.97 0.65 26.28
N VAL A 17 -5.18 1.67 25.92
CA VAL A 17 -3.74 1.73 26.22
C VAL A 17 -3.53 2.64 27.43
N LYS A 18 -2.99 2.09 28.51
CA LYS A 18 -2.48 2.86 29.66
C LYS A 18 -0.97 2.96 29.56
N VAL A 19 -0.42 4.18 29.66
CA VAL A 19 1.03 4.43 29.64
C VAL A 19 1.44 5.00 30.99
N THR A 20 2.36 4.33 31.67
CA THR A 20 2.94 4.75 32.95
C THR A 20 4.39 5.16 32.74
N ALA A 21 4.76 6.34 33.23
CA ALA A 21 6.14 6.82 33.15
C ALA A 21 6.90 6.48 34.45
N GLN A 22 8.15 6.04 34.34
CA GLN A 22 9.02 5.73 35.47
C GLN A 22 10.36 6.46 35.34
N SER A 23 10.81 7.08 36.43
CA SER A 23 12.15 7.64 36.53
C SER A 23 13.15 6.52 36.84
N VAL A 24 14.09 6.29 35.93
CA VAL A 24 15.13 5.26 36.04
C VAL A 24 16.44 5.81 35.49
N THR A 25 17.56 5.33 36.02
CA THR A 25 18.89 5.60 35.48
C THR A 25 19.14 4.72 34.27
N TYR A 26 19.81 5.27 33.26
CA TYR A 26 20.14 4.55 32.03
C TYR A 26 21.47 5.04 31.46
N ARG A 27 22.09 4.17 30.65
CA ARG A 27 23.25 4.48 29.83
C ARG A 27 22.94 4.23 28.37
N ILE A 28 23.20 5.21 27.50
CA ILE A 28 23.10 5.03 26.05
C ILE A 28 24.29 4.17 25.62
N THR A 29 24.00 3.02 25.00
CA THR A 29 25.03 2.09 24.51
C THR A 29 25.32 2.27 23.03
N ASP A 30 24.31 2.64 22.25
CA ASP A 30 24.42 2.90 20.82
C ASP A 30 23.30 3.87 20.36
N ASP A 31 23.66 4.84 19.51
CA ASP A 31 22.76 5.87 18.93
C ASP A 31 23.25 6.25 17.52
N ASP A 32 23.26 5.29 16.61
CA ASP A 32 23.66 5.52 15.22
C ASP A 32 22.52 5.22 14.22
N PRO A 33 21.79 6.24 13.71
CA PRO A 33 20.76 6.05 12.70
C PRO A 33 21.31 5.81 11.27
N TYR A 34 22.63 5.71 11.10
CA TYR A 34 23.29 5.33 9.86
C TYR A 34 23.66 3.84 9.79
N ASP A 35 23.76 3.14 10.93
CA ASP A 35 24.00 1.70 10.95
C ASP A 35 22.75 0.87 10.63
N ILE A 36 22.13 1.19 9.50
CA ILE A 36 21.00 0.44 8.97
C ILE A 36 21.46 -0.57 7.92
N LYS A 37 20.66 -1.61 7.76
CA LYS A 37 20.70 -2.47 6.57
C LYS A 37 20.06 -1.69 5.42
N ASN A 38 20.85 -1.50 4.36
CA ASN A 38 20.49 -0.63 3.24
C ASN A 38 19.63 -1.33 2.18
N PHE A 39 19.58 -2.65 2.18
CA PHE A 39 18.67 -3.44 1.36
C PHE A 39 17.63 -4.14 2.22
N SER A 40 16.44 -4.31 1.68
CA SER A 40 15.38 -5.09 2.30
C SER A 40 14.56 -5.80 1.24
N LEU A 41 14.28 -7.06 1.51
CA LEU A 41 13.33 -7.87 0.75
C LEU A 41 12.21 -8.29 1.69
N ALA A 42 10.96 -8.14 1.27
CA ALA A 42 9.79 -8.59 2.00
C ALA A 42 8.97 -9.54 1.14
N ILE A 43 8.49 -10.61 1.79
CA ILE A 43 7.40 -11.43 1.30
C ILE A 43 6.16 -10.95 2.05
N ASP A 44 5.16 -10.50 1.32
CA ASP A 44 3.89 -10.05 1.86
C ASP A 44 2.87 -11.17 1.69
N PRO A 45 2.69 -12.10 2.63
CA PRO A 45 1.71 -13.17 2.45
C PRO A 45 0.26 -12.65 2.51
N LEU A 46 0.06 -11.41 2.98
CA LEU A 46 -1.22 -10.74 2.94
C LEU A 46 -1.07 -9.29 2.50
N PHE A 47 -1.70 -8.95 1.38
CA PHE A 47 -2.28 -7.63 1.17
C PHE A 47 -3.80 -7.74 1.06
N CYS A 48 -4.50 -6.68 1.44
CA CYS A 48 -5.93 -6.52 1.24
C CYS A 48 -6.18 -5.12 0.70
N ASP A 49 -6.66 -5.02 -0.52
CA ASP A 49 -7.01 -3.80 -1.23
C ASP A 49 -8.53 -3.68 -1.33
N VAL A 50 -9.12 -2.83 -0.49
CA VAL A 50 -10.53 -2.46 -0.56
C VAL A 50 -10.65 -1.31 -1.55
N ASN A 51 -11.33 -1.55 -2.67
CA ASN A 51 -11.36 -0.61 -3.79
C ASN A 51 -12.76 -0.50 -4.41
N ALA A 52 -12.98 0.60 -5.11
CA ALA A 52 -14.27 0.90 -5.73
C ALA A 52 -14.56 0.08 -7.01
N GLN A 53 -13.56 -0.61 -7.59
CA GLN A 53 -13.69 -1.34 -8.86
C GLN A 53 -14.45 -2.64 -8.67
N ASN A 54 -14.10 -3.40 -7.63
CA ASN A 54 -14.67 -4.71 -7.36
C ASN A 54 -15.05 -4.96 -5.90
N THR A 55 -14.90 -4.00 -4.99
CA THR A 55 -15.05 -4.14 -3.53
C THR A 55 -13.74 -4.49 -2.83
N PHE A 56 -13.15 -5.65 -3.14
CA PHE A 56 -11.84 -6.00 -2.58
C PHE A 56 -11.04 -7.00 -3.41
N SER A 57 -9.73 -6.96 -3.24
CA SER A 57 -8.76 -7.96 -3.68
C SER A 57 -7.77 -8.26 -2.54
N ALA A 58 -7.54 -9.53 -2.25
CA ALA A 58 -6.60 -10.00 -1.23
C ALA A 58 -5.64 -11.04 -1.80
N GLY A 59 -4.38 -10.98 -1.37
CA GLY A 59 -3.33 -11.72 -2.03
C GLY A 59 -2.01 -11.72 -1.32
N TRP A 60 -0.98 -12.11 -2.08
CA TRP A 60 0.40 -12.06 -1.64
C TRP A 60 1.24 -11.16 -2.56
N GLY A 61 2.44 -10.80 -2.10
CA GLY A 61 3.36 -9.97 -2.86
C GLY A 61 4.81 -10.10 -2.44
N LEU A 62 5.66 -9.38 -3.17
CA LEU A 62 7.08 -9.21 -2.91
C LEU A 62 7.40 -7.72 -2.96
N ARG A 63 8.18 -7.24 -1.99
CA ARG A 63 8.68 -5.86 -2.00
C ARG A 63 10.18 -5.85 -1.82
N ALA A 64 10.87 -5.05 -2.62
CA ALA A 64 12.28 -4.76 -2.42
C ALA A 64 12.48 -3.25 -2.28
N ASP A 65 13.35 -2.87 -1.35
CA ASP A 65 13.75 -1.48 -1.12
C ASP A 65 15.25 -1.45 -0.87
N TYR A 66 15.95 -0.65 -1.69
CA TYR A 66 17.39 -0.49 -1.64
C TYR A 66 17.76 0.98 -1.55
N LEU A 67 18.39 1.38 -0.45
CA LEU A 67 18.97 2.71 -0.25
C LEU A 67 20.45 2.69 -0.61
N PHE A 68 20.79 3.20 -1.78
CA PHE A 68 22.18 3.31 -2.21
C PHE A 68 22.82 4.58 -1.63
N GLY A 69 23.59 4.39 -0.54
CA GLY A 69 24.31 5.47 0.12
C GLY A 69 23.39 6.49 0.80
N LYS A 70 23.70 7.78 0.62
CA LYS A 70 22.90 8.91 1.11
C LYS A 70 22.04 9.56 0.01
N SER A 71 22.05 9.03 -1.22
CA SER A 71 21.60 9.79 -2.40
C SER A 71 20.49 9.14 -3.22
N LEU A 72 20.49 7.81 -3.36
CA LEU A 72 19.60 7.11 -4.29
C LEU A 72 18.82 6.00 -3.59
N GLN A 73 17.61 5.75 -4.07
CA GLN A 73 16.75 4.66 -3.62
C GLN A 73 16.14 3.94 -4.82
N PHE A 74 16.03 2.62 -4.71
CA PHE A 74 15.33 1.77 -5.66
C PHE A 74 14.19 1.06 -4.94
N ASN A 75 13.02 1.00 -5.57
CA ASN A 75 11.85 0.33 -5.05
C ASN A 75 11.27 -0.62 -6.09
N PHE A 76 10.86 -1.79 -5.62
CA PHE A 76 10.12 -2.75 -6.41
C PHE A 76 8.96 -3.31 -5.58
N ASP A 77 7.81 -3.47 -6.21
CA ASP A 77 6.62 -4.05 -5.61
C ASP A 77 5.93 -4.96 -6.62
N PHE A 78 5.62 -6.18 -6.21
CA PHE A 78 4.87 -7.14 -6.97
C PHE A 78 3.74 -7.67 -6.09
N ARG A 79 2.52 -7.78 -6.64
CA ARG A 79 1.38 -8.33 -5.92
C ARG A 79 0.47 -9.10 -6.87
N THR A 80 -0.07 -10.20 -6.36
CA THR A 80 -1.10 -10.97 -7.07
C THR A 80 -2.14 -11.49 -6.07
N ALA A 81 -3.41 -11.42 -6.44
CA ALA A 81 -4.48 -11.87 -5.57
C ALA A 81 -4.73 -13.38 -5.68
N TYR A 82 -5.00 -14.02 -4.54
CA TYR A 82 -5.65 -15.33 -4.52
C TYR A 82 -7.18 -15.19 -4.34
N ALA A 83 -7.66 -14.03 -3.90
CA ALA A 83 -9.07 -13.72 -3.74
C ALA A 83 -9.38 -12.34 -4.31
N THR A 84 -10.17 -12.28 -5.38
CA THR A 84 -10.60 -11.03 -6.03
C THR A 84 -12.10 -11.09 -6.22
N THR A 85 -12.84 -10.10 -5.72
CA THR A 85 -14.30 -10.11 -5.88
C THR A 85 -14.66 -10.04 -7.37
N GLY A 86 -15.55 -10.93 -7.80
CA GLY A 86 -15.99 -11.01 -9.20
C GLY A 86 -15.00 -11.65 -10.17
N TYR A 87 -13.81 -12.04 -9.70
CA TYR A 87 -12.90 -12.86 -10.49
C TYR A 87 -13.35 -14.32 -10.49
N ASN A 88 -13.44 -14.90 -11.68
CA ASN A 88 -13.67 -16.31 -11.93
C ASN A 88 -12.64 -16.77 -12.98
N PRO A 89 -11.74 -17.72 -12.66
CA PRO A 89 -10.69 -18.17 -13.57
C PRO A 89 -11.21 -18.73 -14.90
N ASP A 90 -12.43 -19.28 -14.92
CA ASP A 90 -13.04 -19.85 -16.12
C ASP A 90 -13.67 -18.79 -17.03
N ASN A 91 -13.86 -17.56 -16.53
CA ASN A 91 -14.44 -16.48 -17.29
C ASN A 91 -13.34 -15.64 -17.93
N VAL A 92 -13.18 -15.83 -19.24
CA VAL A 92 -12.19 -15.14 -20.07
C VAL A 92 -12.39 -13.61 -20.09
N ASN A 93 -13.51 -13.06 -19.63
CA ASN A 93 -13.77 -11.61 -19.69
C ASN A 93 -13.22 -10.85 -18.49
N ASN A 94 -12.87 -11.53 -17.40
CA ASN A 94 -12.32 -10.90 -16.21
C ASN A 94 -10.79 -10.98 -16.17
N ARG A 95 -10.20 -10.29 -15.19
CA ARG A 95 -8.78 -10.38 -14.84
C ARG A 95 -8.67 -10.45 -13.33
N ASN A 96 -7.72 -11.24 -12.84
CA ASN A 96 -7.37 -11.22 -11.44
C ASN A 96 -6.62 -9.93 -11.09
N TYR A 97 -6.56 -9.59 -9.80
CA TYR A 97 -5.70 -8.51 -9.35
C TYR A 97 -4.23 -8.89 -9.54
N PHE A 98 -3.52 -8.08 -10.31
CA PHE A 98 -2.09 -8.17 -10.53
C PHE A 98 -1.53 -6.76 -10.47
N TYR A 99 -0.38 -6.60 -9.82
CA TYR A 99 0.27 -5.31 -9.67
C TYR A 99 1.78 -5.49 -9.73
N THR A 100 2.46 -4.65 -10.50
CA THR A 100 3.92 -4.53 -10.48
C THR A 100 4.30 -3.06 -10.53
N GLU A 101 5.28 -2.66 -9.74
CA GLU A 101 5.79 -1.30 -9.64
C GLU A 101 7.30 -1.30 -9.52
N GLY A 102 7.94 -0.42 -10.28
CA GLY A 102 9.35 -0.11 -10.16
C GLY A 102 9.54 1.39 -10.01
N GLY A 103 10.36 1.82 -9.05
CA GLY A 103 10.58 3.23 -8.74
C GLY A 103 12.02 3.57 -8.37
N LEU A 104 12.36 4.84 -8.59
CA LEU A 104 13.63 5.46 -8.25
C LEU A 104 13.38 6.68 -7.37
N GLY A 105 14.24 6.90 -6.38
CA GLY A 105 14.22 8.05 -5.49
C GLY A 105 15.56 8.75 -5.42
N ILE A 106 15.54 10.07 -5.40
CA ILE A 106 16.70 10.94 -5.19
C ILE A 106 16.51 11.68 -3.86
N VAL A 107 17.51 11.60 -2.98
CA VAL A 107 17.51 12.31 -1.70
C VAL A 107 17.74 13.80 -1.96
N LEU A 108 16.75 14.63 -1.63
CA LEU A 108 16.82 16.08 -1.74
C LEU A 108 17.33 16.73 -0.46
N SER A 109 16.97 16.16 0.68
CA SER A 109 17.41 16.68 1.98
C SER A 109 17.68 15.53 2.93
N HIS A 110 18.81 15.63 3.61
CA HIS A 110 19.23 14.73 4.67
C HIS A 110 19.54 15.56 5.90
N LYS A 111 18.86 15.28 7.01
CA LYS A 111 19.02 16.02 8.27
C LYS A 111 19.03 15.08 9.46
N GLU A 112 19.88 15.37 10.42
CA GLU A 112 19.83 14.79 11.75
C GLU A 112 19.09 15.72 12.70
N LYS A 113 18.31 15.14 13.62
CA LYS A 113 17.69 15.87 14.71
C LYS A 113 17.79 15.07 15.99
N ARG A 114 18.33 15.69 17.04
CA ARG A 114 18.31 15.12 18.38
C ARG A 114 16.95 15.36 19.03
N ARG A 115 16.27 14.29 19.46
CA ARG A 115 14.99 14.38 20.18
C ARG A 115 14.86 13.22 21.15
N ASN A 116 14.12 13.43 22.23
CA ASN A 116 13.79 12.36 23.14
C ASN A 116 12.82 11.37 22.47
N VAL A 117 13.15 10.09 22.52
CA VAL A 117 12.32 8.99 22.05
C VAL A 117 11.91 8.13 23.23
N ALA A 118 10.70 7.59 23.18
CA ALA A 118 10.20 6.72 24.24
C ALA A 118 10.96 5.40 24.27
N ILE A 119 11.42 4.99 25.44
CA ILE A 119 11.96 3.65 25.69
C ILE A 119 10.95 2.90 26.55
N VAL A 120 10.43 1.80 26.01
CA VAL A 120 9.47 0.94 26.71
C VAL A 120 10.26 -0.04 27.59
N LEU A 121 9.99 0.00 28.89
CA LEU A 121 10.60 -0.87 29.89
C LEU A 121 9.88 -2.21 29.97
N SER A 122 8.54 -2.17 29.95
CA SER A 122 7.65 -3.33 29.90
C SER A 122 6.32 -3.00 29.23
N SER A 123 5.68 -4.02 28.69
CA SER A 123 4.34 -3.93 28.09
C SER A 123 3.58 -5.19 28.43
N THR A 124 2.57 -5.10 29.29
CA THR A 124 1.70 -6.20 29.68
C THR A 124 0.29 -6.00 29.14
N GLN A 125 -0.36 -7.09 28.73
CA GLN A 125 -1.74 -7.08 28.30
C GLN A 125 -2.58 -7.88 29.30
N SER A 126 -3.63 -7.26 29.83
CA SER A 126 -4.61 -7.88 30.71
C SER A 126 -6.02 -7.60 30.16
N GLY A 127 -6.67 -8.65 29.64
CA GLY A 127 -7.90 -8.52 28.87
C GLY A 127 -7.74 -7.56 27.67
N ASN A 128 -8.62 -6.57 27.58
CA ASN A 128 -8.60 -5.54 26.53
C ASN A 128 -7.71 -4.32 26.87
N THR A 129 -7.00 -4.35 28.02
CA THR A 129 -6.13 -3.25 28.45
C THR A 129 -4.66 -3.61 28.26
N ARG A 130 -3.93 -2.75 27.54
CA ARG A 130 -2.47 -2.82 27.43
C ARG A 130 -1.85 -1.77 28.34
N THR A 131 -1.01 -2.19 29.28
CA THR A 131 -0.25 -1.29 30.16
C THR A 131 1.20 -1.26 29.70
N THR A 132 1.70 -0.08 29.35
CA THR A 132 3.09 0.14 28.90
C THR A 132 3.81 1.00 29.93
N ILE A 133 4.94 0.53 30.44
CA ILE A 133 5.82 1.33 31.30
C ILE A 133 6.97 1.86 30.45
N SER A 134 7.28 3.16 30.55
CA SER A 134 8.36 3.80 29.78
C SER A 134 9.19 4.75 30.63
N ILE A 135 10.43 5.02 30.20
CA ILE A 135 11.29 6.02 30.85
C ILE A 135 10.63 7.41 30.77
N ALA A 136 10.48 8.07 31.92
CA ALA A 136 9.93 9.41 32.01
C ALA A 136 10.76 10.41 31.17
N GLY A 137 10.10 11.27 30.39
CA GLY A 137 10.77 12.24 29.52
C GLY A 137 11.44 11.67 28.26
N GLY A 138 11.53 10.34 28.14
CA GLY A 138 12.21 9.65 27.04
C GLY A 138 13.74 9.78 27.10
N VAL A 139 14.42 9.14 26.15
CA VAL A 139 15.88 9.17 26.03
C VAL A 139 16.27 9.97 24.79
N PRO A 140 17.21 10.93 24.87
CA PRO A 140 17.68 11.67 23.70
C PRO A 140 18.30 10.70 22.68
N ALA A 141 17.78 10.71 21.46
CA ALA A 141 18.29 9.93 20.33
C ALA A 141 18.53 10.82 19.10
N THR A 142 19.45 10.38 18.26
CA THR A 142 19.74 10.96 16.96
C THR A 142 18.77 10.38 15.94
N ILE A 143 17.96 11.25 15.35
CA ILE A 143 16.95 10.86 14.36
C ILE A 143 17.41 11.31 12.99
N ARG A 144 17.64 10.36 12.09
CA ARG A 144 17.88 10.63 10.67
C ARG A 144 16.55 10.86 9.96
N ARG A 145 16.44 11.99 9.26
CA ARG A 145 15.30 12.35 8.41
C ARG A 145 15.77 12.56 6.99
N MET A 146 15.07 11.96 6.03
CA MET A 146 15.33 12.15 4.62
C MET A 146 14.06 12.59 3.91
N ILE A 147 14.20 13.59 3.04
CA ILE A 147 13.17 13.99 2.08
C ILE A 147 13.69 13.60 0.70
N MET A 148 12.91 12.83 -0.02
CA MET A 148 13.27 12.29 -1.31
C MET A 148 12.21 12.68 -2.33
N PHE A 149 12.64 13.03 -3.53
CA PHE A 149 11.74 13.01 -4.68
C PHE A 149 11.85 11.63 -5.31
N HIS A 150 10.72 10.99 -5.59
CA HIS A 150 10.72 9.67 -6.19
C HIS A 150 9.65 9.58 -7.27
N GLY A 151 9.84 8.65 -8.18
CA GLY A 151 8.90 8.36 -9.23
C GLY A 151 9.20 7.03 -9.90
N GLY A 152 8.29 6.58 -10.73
CA GLY A 152 8.38 5.26 -11.31
C GLY A 152 7.21 4.94 -12.21
N VAL A 153 7.10 3.66 -12.52
CA VAL A 153 6.03 3.09 -13.35
C VAL A 153 5.36 1.96 -12.61
N TYR A 154 4.05 1.82 -12.80
CA TYR A 154 3.35 0.61 -12.39
C TYR A 154 2.46 0.08 -13.50
N SER A 155 2.21 -1.23 -13.46
CA SER A 155 1.19 -1.92 -14.26
C SER A 155 0.25 -2.66 -13.33
N MET A 156 -1.05 -2.51 -13.55
CA MET A 156 -2.10 -3.11 -12.75
C MET A 156 -3.15 -3.75 -13.63
N THR A 157 -3.62 -4.94 -13.27
CA THR A 157 -4.89 -5.47 -13.74
C THR A 157 -5.81 -5.73 -12.56
N ASN A 158 -7.12 -5.64 -12.78
CA ASN A 158 -8.11 -5.99 -11.77
C ASN A 158 -9.43 -6.42 -12.42
N ALA A 159 -10.30 -7.04 -11.63
CA ALA A 159 -11.70 -7.18 -12.00
C ALA A 159 -12.42 -5.84 -11.79
N ILE A 160 -13.37 -5.52 -12.66
CA ILE A 160 -14.21 -4.32 -12.55
C ILE A 160 -15.66 -4.72 -12.72
N LYS A 161 -16.53 -4.28 -11.80
CA LYS A 161 -17.96 -4.56 -11.90
C LYS A 161 -18.58 -3.65 -12.97
N PHE A 162 -19.19 -4.22 -14.01
CA PHE A 162 -19.79 -3.41 -15.08
C PHE A 162 -20.92 -2.51 -14.57
N ALA A 163 -21.71 -2.98 -13.60
CA ALA A 163 -22.75 -2.17 -12.96
C ALA A 163 -22.20 -0.93 -12.22
N ASN A 164 -20.89 -0.87 -11.94
CA ASN A 164 -20.29 0.35 -11.40
C ASN A 164 -20.04 1.36 -12.53
N LEU A 165 -19.79 0.94 -13.77
CA LEU A 165 -19.52 1.82 -14.90
C LEU A 165 -20.77 2.58 -15.34
N SER A 166 -20.59 3.80 -15.87
CA SER A 166 -21.71 4.57 -16.40
C SER A 166 -22.28 3.98 -17.68
N ASP A 167 -23.57 3.65 -17.65
CA ASP A 167 -24.33 3.15 -18.79
C ASP A 167 -24.30 4.11 -19.99
N SER A 168 -24.27 5.43 -19.72
CA SER A 168 -24.23 6.45 -20.78
C SER A 168 -22.87 6.61 -21.44
N LEU A 169 -21.82 6.04 -20.85
CA LEU A 169 -20.43 6.26 -21.22
C LEU A 169 -19.70 4.99 -21.61
N THR A 170 -20.33 3.82 -21.49
CA THR A 170 -19.74 2.51 -21.78
C THR A 170 -20.46 1.87 -22.96
N TYR A 171 -19.69 1.54 -24.00
CA TYR A 171 -20.20 0.98 -25.24
C TYR A 171 -19.57 -0.37 -25.53
N PHE A 172 -20.39 -1.24 -26.11
CA PHE A 172 -20.02 -2.53 -26.68
C PHE A 172 -20.14 -2.39 -28.20
N GLU A 173 -19.01 -2.44 -28.90
CA GLU A 173 -18.99 -2.33 -30.36
C GLU A 173 -18.82 -3.72 -30.99
N GLU A 174 -19.71 -4.06 -31.92
CA GLU A 174 -19.62 -5.23 -32.81
C GLU A 174 -19.79 -4.73 -34.25
N GLY A 175 -18.69 -4.57 -35.00
CA GLY A 175 -18.74 -3.99 -36.35
C GLY A 175 -19.20 -2.51 -36.34
N SER A 176 -20.28 -2.19 -37.04
CA SER A 176 -20.88 -0.84 -37.08
C SER A 176 -21.85 -0.56 -35.94
N ASP A 177 -22.28 -1.60 -35.22
CA ASP A 177 -23.31 -1.50 -34.19
C ASP A 177 -22.69 -1.11 -32.85
N LYS A 178 -23.26 -0.08 -32.22
CA LYS A 178 -22.87 0.40 -30.89
C LYS A 178 -24.01 0.16 -29.92
N LEU A 179 -23.81 -0.78 -29.01
CA LEU A 179 -24.76 -1.07 -27.94
C LEU A 179 -24.29 -0.41 -26.64
N MET A 180 -25.19 0.25 -25.92
CA MET A 180 -24.91 0.74 -24.57
C MET A 180 -25.01 -0.42 -23.57
N LEU A 181 -24.37 -0.30 -22.39
CA LEU A 181 -24.40 -1.35 -21.37
C LEU A 181 -25.83 -1.79 -21.00
N LYS A 182 -26.77 -0.84 -20.88
CA LYS A 182 -28.20 -1.08 -20.62
C LYS A 182 -28.94 -1.82 -21.75
N ASP A 183 -28.45 -1.71 -22.98
CA ASP A 183 -29.09 -2.25 -24.19
C ASP A 183 -28.50 -3.62 -24.57
N THR A 184 -27.48 -4.08 -23.83
CA THR A 184 -26.88 -5.41 -23.97
C THR A 184 -27.48 -6.37 -22.95
N ALA A 185 -27.63 -7.65 -23.32
CA ALA A 185 -28.07 -8.72 -22.39
C ALA A 185 -27.20 -8.80 -21.11
N ILE A 186 -25.99 -8.22 -21.17
CA ILE A 186 -25.03 -8.04 -20.08
C ILE A 186 -25.60 -7.24 -18.89
N ALA A 187 -26.54 -6.29 -19.12
CA ALA A 187 -27.26 -5.60 -18.04
C ALA A 187 -28.25 -6.52 -17.30
N ASN A 188 -28.76 -7.58 -17.95
CA ASN A 188 -29.76 -8.50 -17.41
C ASN A 188 -29.19 -9.87 -16.98
N HIS A 189 -27.92 -10.17 -17.20
CA HIS A 189 -27.26 -11.38 -16.72
C HIS A 189 -26.89 -11.27 -15.22
N THR A 190 -27.91 -11.27 -14.36
CA THR A 190 -27.78 -11.44 -12.90
C THR A 190 -28.07 -12.87 -12.42
N SER A 191 -28.33 -13.82 -13.31
CA SER A 191 -28.86 -15.14 -12.91
C SER A 191 -28.43 -16.29 -13.83
N GLY A 192 -27.13 -16.42 -14.09
CA GLY A 192 -26.56 -17.59 -14.74
C GLY A 192 -25.12 -17.83 -14.31
N LEU A 193 -24.82 -19.05 -13.86
CA LEU A 193 -23.56 -19.49 -13.21
C LEU A 193 -22.25 -19.29 -14.02
N LYS A 194 -22.26 -18.65 -15.20
CA LYS A 194 -21.09 -18.53 -16.08
C LYS A 194 -20.69 -17.11 -16.46
N GLU A 195 -21.58 -16.12 -16.36
CA GLU A 195 -21.32 -14.75 -16.83
C GLU A 195 -21.54 -13.75 -15.69
N ASN A 196 -20.56 -13.67 -14.79
CA ASN A 196 -20.53 -12.66 -13.74
C ASN A 196 -20.44 -11.28 -14.40
N GLY A 197 -21.27 -10.31 -13.99
CA GLY A 197 -21.29 -8.90 -14.43
C GLY A 197 -20.03 -8.08 -14.10
N TYR A 198 -18.87 -8.67 -14.34
CA TYR A 198 -17.53 -8.17 -14.13
C TYR A 198 -16.72 -8.33 -15.42
N GLY A 199 -15.93 -7.30 -15.74
CA GLY A 199 -14.91 -7.33 -16.78
C GLY A 199 -13.51 -7.28 -16.19
N GLY A 200 -12.52 -7.28 -17.08
CA GLY A 200 -11.13 -7.02 -16.74
C GLY A 200 -10.77 -5.57 -17.07
N MET A 201 -9.97 -4.95 -16.22
CA MET A 201 -9.31 -3.69 -16.53
C MET A 201 -7.80 -3.83 -16.45
N ALA A 202 -7.10 -2.98 -17.22
CA ALA A 202 -5.66 -2.81 -17.14
C ALA A 202 -5.30 -1.32 -17.10
N SER A 203 -4.31 -0.98 -16.29
CA SER A 203 -3.74 0.35 -16.14
C SER A 203 -2.22 0.25 -16.20
N GLN A 204 -1.59 1.08 -17.03
CA GLN A 204 -0.16 1.36 -16.94
C GLN A 204 0.00 2.84 -16.67
N ALA A 205 0.75 3.16 -15.63
CA ALA A 205 0.85 4.52 -15.13
C ALA A 205 2.26 4.87 -14.71
N ILE A 206 2.53 6.17 -14.79
CA ILE A 206 3.68 6.80 -14.18
C ILE A 206 3.23 7.46 -12.87
N PHE A 207 4.09 7.45 -11.86
CA PHE A 207 3.86 8.17 -10.62
C PHE A 207 5.10 8.98 -10.25
N ALA A 208 4.88 10.09 -9.54
CA ALA A 208 5.93 10.92 -8.99
C ALA A 208 5.46 11.63 -7.73
N GLY A 209 6.36 11.84 -6.78
CA GLY A 209 5.99 12.28 -5.45
C GLY A 209 7.16 12.49 -4.53
N PHE A 210 6.83 12.64 -3.25
CA PHE A 210 7.80 12.84 -2.18
C PHE A 210 7.73 11.72 -1.16
N ASN A 211 8.91 11.24 -0.77
CA ASN A 211 9.12 10.25 0.28
C ASN A 211 9.76 10.91 1.50
N PHE A 212 9.22 10.66 2.68
CA PHE A 212 9.63 11.23 3.97
C PHE A 212 10.04 10.10 4.90
N LYS A 213 11.35 9.82 4.94
CA LYS A 213 11.89 8.75 5.78
C LYS A 213 12.32 9.29 7.13
N ARG A 214 12.01 8.52 8.17
CA ARG A 214 12.50 8.73 9.53
C ARG A 214 13.07 7.42 10.04
N ILE A 215 14.33 7.48 10.45
CA ILE A 215 15.11 6.36 10.97
C ILE A 215 15.57 6.70 12.38
N VAL A 216 15.36 5.75 13.30
CA VAL A 216 15.82 5.80 14.68
C VAL A 216 16.47 4.46 15.00
N GLN A 217 17.63 4.49 15.63
CA GLN A 217 18.36 3.31 16.08
C GLN A 217 19.05 3.66 17.40
N LEU A 218 18.31 3.46 18.50
CA LEU A 218 18.79 3.73 19.84
C LEU A 218 18.79 2.43 20.66
N TYR A 219 19.90 2.15 21.33
CA TYR A 219 20.02 1.14 22.38
C TYR A 219 20.44 1.80 23.70
N VAL A 220 19.78 1.37 24.76
CA VAL A 220 20.03 1.85 26.12
C VAL A 220 20.10 0.67 27.06
N ASP A 221 21.03 0.73 28.00
CA ASP A 221 21.07 -0.16 29.15
C ASP A 221 20.39 0.57 30.31
N VAL A 222 19.36 -0.05 30.89
CA VAL A 222 18.51 0.59 31.90
C VAL A 222 18.65 -0.20 33.20
N ASP A 223 18.98 0.50 34.28
CA ASP A 223 19.19 -0.12 35.59
C ASP A 223 17.93 -0.85 36.05
N GLY A 224 18.08 -2.15 36.35
CA GLY A 224 16.98 -3.01 36.78
C GLY A 224 16.08 -3.55 35.65
N TRP A 225 16.30 -3.15 34.39
CA TRP A 225 15.51 -3.59 33.23
C TRP A 225 16.35 -4.19 32.10
N GLY A 226 17.67 -3.99 32.13
CA GLY A 226 18.64 -4.44 31.13
C GLY A 226 18.53 -3.66 29.83
N THR A 227 19.04 -4.24 28.74
CA THR A 227 19.07 -3.58 27.42
C THR A 227 17.66 -3.39 26.85
N ARG A 228 17.36 -2.17 26.43
CA ARG A 228 16.15 -1.76 25.74
C ARG A 228 16.51 -0.95 24.49
N SER A 229 15.60 -0.88 23.53
CA SER A 229 15.86 -0.17 22.28
C SER A 229 14.62 0.51 21.73
N ASN A 230 14.86 1.56 20.94
CA ASN A 230 13.86 2.14 20.06
C ASN A 230 14.44 2.18 18.66
N ARG A 231 14.04 1.20 17.85
CA ARG A 231 14.47 1.07 16.47
C ARG A 231 13.26 1.18 15.57
N ARG A 232 13.33 2.10 14.62
CA ARG A 232 12.18 2.43 13.78
C ARG A 232 12.62 2.94 12.44
N TYR A 233 12.16 2.26 11.40
CA TYR A 233 12.19 2.75 10.03
C TYR A 233 10.75 3.06 9.63
N THR A 234 10.45 4.34 9.46
CA THR A 234 9.17 4.80 8.91
C THR A 234 9.39 5.52 7.61
N ASP A 235 8.56 5.20 6.63
CA ASP A 235 8.57 5.82 5.33
C ASP A 235 7.16 6.25 4.96
N PHE A 236 7.01 7.50 4.57
CA PHE A 236 5.73 8.08 4.19
C PHE A 236 5.87 8.71 2.82
N TYR A 237 5.02 8.34 1.87
CA TYR A 237 4.97 8.98 0.56
C TYR A 237 3.63 9.59 0.24
N ILE A 238 3.70 10.57 -0.65
CA ILE A 238 2.57 11.16 -1.36
C ILE A 238 2.96 11.24 -2.83
N ASP A 239 2.17 10.58 -3.69
CA ASP A 239 2.39 10.52 -5.12
C ASP A 239 1.21 11.10 -5.90
N GLY A 240 1.51 11.83 -6.97
CA GLY A 240 0.60 12.01 -8.10
C GLY A 240 0.78 10.87 -9.11
N ILE A 241 -0.31 10.45 -9.73
CA ILE A 241 -0.34 9.33 -10.67
C ILE A 241 -0.95 9.80 -11.99
N PHE A 242 -0.34 9.39 -13.11
CA PHE A 242 -0.89 9.58 -14.45
C PHE A 242 -0.85 8.26 -15.23
N SER A 243 -2.02 7.79 -15.69
CA SER A 243 -2.17 6.54 -16.46
C SER A 243 -2.46 6.85 -17.92
N PRO A 244 -1.45 6.88 -18.82
CA PRO A 244 -1.70 7.06 -20.25
C PRO A 244 -2.45 5.86 -20.85
N VAL A 245 -2.23 4.66 -20.32
CA VAL A 245 -2.90 3.43 -20.76
C VAL A 245 -3.91 3.04 -19.69
N LEU A 246 -5.19 3.17 -20.02
CA LEU A 246 -6.30 2.68 -19.21
C LEU A 246 -7.32 2.00 -20.14
N THR A 247 -7.41 0.67 -20.05
CA THR A 247 -8.18 -0.17 -20.97
C THR A 247 -9.12 -1.12 -20.24
N LEU A 248 -10.27 -1.36 -20.86
CA LEU A 248 -11.17 -2.45 -20.49
C LEU A 248 -10.86 -3.62 -21.42
N LYS A 249 -10.95 -4.84 -20.88
CA LYS A 249 -10.87 -6.06 -21.69
C LYS A 249 -12.12 -6.15 -22.56
N ASN A 250 -11.95 -6.66 -23.78
CA ASN A 250 -13.08 -7.03 -24.62
C ASN A 250 -13.95 -8.06 -23.92
N PHE A 251 -15.25 -8.03 -24.22
CA PHE A 251 -16.23 -8.95 -23.68
C PHE A 251 -16.55 -10.00 -24.73
N THR A 252 -16.17 -11.24 -24.49
CA THR A 252 -16.36 -12.37 -25.39
C THR A 252 -17.47 -13.27 -24.86
N THR A 253 -18.45 -13.54 -25.71
CA THR A 253 -19.50 -14.55 -25.52
C THR A 253 -19.19 -15.76 -26.38
N SER A 254 -19.96 -16.85 -26.28
CA SER A 254 -19.76 -18.07 -27.07
C SER A 254 -19.80 -17.88 -28.59
N SER A 255 -20.36 -16.77 -29.09
CA SER A 255 -20.54 -16.52 -30.53
C SER A 255 -20.01 -15.17 -31.00
N LYS A 256 -19.67 -14.24 -30.10
CA LYS A 256 -19.36 -12.84 -30.44
C LYS A 256 -18.35 -12.22 -29.49
N GLU A 257 -17.48 -11.35 -30.03
CA GLU A 257 -16.58 -10.51 -29.24
C GLU A 257 -17.01 -9.04 -29.38
N TYR A 258 -17.19 -8.40 -28.23
CA TYR A 258 -17.56 -6.99 -28.13
C TYR A 258 -16.36 -6.19 -27.63
N LYS A 259 -15.99 -5.15 -28.37
CA LYS A 259 -14.99 -4.19 -27.91
C LYS A 259 -15.61 -3.29 -26.86
N VAL A 260 -15.11 -3.36 -25.63
CA VAL A 260 -15.60 -2.54 -24.52
C VAL A 260 -14.78 -1.26 -24.44
N SER A 261 -15.44 -0.12 -24.57
CA SER A 261 -14.79 1.18 -24.42
C SER A 261 -15.62 2.10 -23.53
N SER A 262 -14.92 3.01 -22.83
CA SER A 262 -15.55 4.04 -22.02
C SER A 262 -15.07 5.43 -22.44
N LYS A 263 -16.02 6.36 -22.61
CA LYS A 263 -15.77 7.72 -23.10
C LYS A 263 -15.07 8.60 -22.06
N ASP A 264 -15.45 8.46 -20.79
CA ASP A 264 -14.86 9.26 -19.70
C ASP A 264 -13.94 8.40 -18.83
N LYS A 265 -12.66 8.74 -18.93
CA LYS A 265 -11.58 8.13 -18.14
C LYS A 265 -10.97 9.19 -17.24
N ARG A 266 -10.78 8.87 -15.97
CA ARG A 266 -9.90 9.68 -15.11
C ARG A 266 -8.49 9.12 -15.23
N LEU A 267 -7.64 9.82 -15.96
CA LEU A 267 -6.25 9.42 -16.15
C LEU A 267 -5.35 9.86 -14.99
N ILE A 268 -5.82 10.77 -14.14
CA ILE A 268 -5.06 11.32 -13.01
C ILE A 268 -5.53 10.66 -11.71
N GLY A 269 -4.56 10.36 -10.85
CA GLY A 269 -4.80 9.84 -9.52
C GLY A 269 -3.79 10.39 -8.52
N TRP A 270 -3.94 9.96 -7.28
CA TRP A 270 -3.00 10.25 -6.21
C TRP A 270 -3.02 9.09 -5.23
N ARG A 271 -1.93 8.92 -4.48
CA ARG A 271 -1.88 7.99 -3.37
C ARG A 271 -1.00 8.52 -2.25
N MET A 272 -1.30 8.08 -1.06
CA MET A 272 -0.48 8.26 0.12
C MET A 272 -0.24 6.90 0.74
N GLY A 273 0.95 6.68 1.29
CA GLY A 273 1.20 5.45 2.00
C GLY A 273 2.24 5.57 3.08
N TRP A 274 2.16 4.65 4.03
CA TRP A 274 2.99 4.59 5.21
C TRP A 274 3.55 3.18 5.35
N ILE A 275 4.87 3.08 5.48
CA ILE A 275 5.58 1.83 5.76
C ILE A 275 6.21 1.92 7.14
N TYR A 276 6.08 0.84 7.91
CA TYR A 276 6.67 0.68 9.22
C TYR A 276 7.43 -0.65 9.31
N ARG A 277 8.70 -0.60 9.70
CA ARG A 277 9.55 -1.79 9.94
C ARG A 277 10.69 -1.49 10.91
N ASP A 278 11.41 -2.51 11.36
CA ASP A 278 12.67 -2.36 12.09
C ASP A 278 13.85 -2.16 11.07
N PRO A 279 14.74 -1.21 11.29
CA PRO A 279 15.82 -0.89 10.34
C PRO A 279 16.92 -1.95 10.25
N TYR A 280 17.02 -2.87 11.22
CA TYR A 280 18.18 -3.76 11.36
C TYR A 280 17.82 -5.24 11.46
N ASN A 281 16.81 -5.58 12.26
CA ASN A 281 16.43 -6.97 12.49
C ASN A 281 15.40 -7.44 11.47
N GLN A 282 15.41 -8.73 11.14
CA GLN A 282 14.29 -9.36 10.44
C GLN A 282 13.01 -9.29 11.29
N GLY A 283 11.86 -9.24 10.63
CA GLY A 283 10.58 -9.21 11.33
C GLY A 283 9.41 -8.83 10.44
N VAL A 284 8.46 -8.10 11.04
CA VAL A 284 7.23 -7.68 10.38
C VAL A 284 7.38 -6.27 9.80
N SER A 285 6.95 -6.12 8.55
CA SER A 285 6.77 -4.85 7.86
C SER A 285 5.29 -4.63 7.64
N LEU A 286 4.79 -3.47 8.06
CA LEU A 286 3.41 -3.04 7.81
C LEU A 286 3.43 -1.95 6.75
N ARG A 287 2.52 -2.04 5.78
CA ARG A 287 2.24 -0.94 4.85
C ARG A 287 0.76 -0.65 4.83
N PHE A 288 0.44 0.63 4.85
CA PHE A 288 -0.90 1.15 4.62
C PHE A 288 -0.84 2.10 3.43
N GLU A 289 -1.75 1.95 2.49
CA GLU A 289 -1.91 2.85 1.35
C GLU A 289 -3.36 3.29 1.24
N PHE A 290 -3.59 4.51 0.82
CA PHE A 290 -4.92 4.95 0.40
C PHE A 290 -4.78 6.00 -0.68
N GLY A 291 -5.82 6.16 -1.47
CA GLY A 291 -5.83 7.16 -2.51
C GLY A 291 -6.88 6.91 -3.54
N GLN A 292 -6.63 7.44 -4.72
CA GLN A 292 -7.51 7.38 -5.86
C GLN A 292 -6.69 7.06 -7.10
N ARG A 293 -6.84 5.85 -7.63
CA ARG A 293 -6.17 5.42 -8.87
C ARG A 293 -6.84 6.06 -10.09
N PRO A 294 -6.10 6.24 -11.19
CA PRO A 294 -6.71 6.41 -12.50
C PRO A 294 -7.70 5.27 -12.79
N ASP A 295 -8.90 5.63 -13.21
CA ASP A 295 -10.01 4.68 -13.35
C ASP A 295 -11.09 5.19 -14.30
N PHE A 296 -12.02 4.31 -14.67
CA PHE A 296 -13.20 4.64 -15.46
C PHE A 296 -14.26 5.34 -14.60
N MET A 297 -15.02 6.26 -15.21
CA MET A 297 -16.08 6.97 -14.51
C MET A 297 -17.31 6.07 -14.28
N PHE A 298 -17.88 6.12 -13.08
CA PHE A 298 -18.99 5.28 -12.64
C PHE A 298 -20.36 5.94 -12.88
N ALA A 299 -21.41 5.12 -12.99
CA ALA A 299 -22.78 5.55 -13.36
C ALA A 299 -23.42 6.57 -12.42
N SER A 300 -23.02 6.57 -11.16
CA SER A 300 -23.54 7.53 -10.19
C SER A 300 -22.61 8.73 -10.10
N ASN A 301 -23.19 9.91 -9.85
CA ASN A 301 -22.53 11.19 -9.55
C ASN A 301 -21.59 11.15 -8.31
N THR A 302 -21.25 9.96 -7.81
CA THR A 302 -20.29 9.79 -6.73
C THR A 302 -18.89 9.94 -7.30
N LYS A 303 -18.23 11.03 -6.91
CA LYS A 303 -16.81 11.36 -7.21
C LYS A 303 -15.80 10.34 -6.64
N MET A 304 -16.25 9.13 -6.29
CA MET A 304 -15.51 8.10 -5.56
C MET A 304 -14.96 6.97 -6.45
N THR A 305 -14.95 7.14 -7.78
CA THR A 305 -14.31 6.15 -8.68
C THR A 305 -12.83 6.02 -8.36
N GLY A 306 -12.25 4.82 -8.54
CA GLY A 306 -10.82 4.54 -8.32
C GLY A 306 -10.31 4.71 -6.88
N PHE A 307 -11.14 5.05 -5.90
CA PHE A 307 -10.70 5.09 -4.51
C PHE A 307 -10.31 3.71 -4.01
N PHE A 308 -9.26 3.68 -3.22
CA PHE A 308 -8.79 2.46 -2.59
C PHE A 308 -8.18 2.74 -1.21
N CYS A 309 -8.19 1.70 -0.40
CA CYS A 309 -7.50 1.61 0.86
C CYS A 309 -6.91 0.22 0.94
N MET A 310 -5.60 0.13 1.18
CA MET A 310 -4.89 -1.12 1.20
C MET A 310 -4.04 -1.26 2.44
N PHE A 311 -4.10 -2.45 3.03
CA PHE A 311 -3.22 -2.87 4.10
C PHE A 311 -2.35 -4.04 3.62
N THR A 312 -1.07 -4.02 3.97
CA THR A 312 -0.12 -5.08 3.66
C THR A 312 0.64 -5.47 4.92
N TRP A 313 0.67 -6.77 5.18
CA TRP A 313 1.47 -7.38 6.22
C TRP A 313 2.55 -8.22 5.56
N GLY A 314 3.81 -7.92 5.89
CA GLY A 314 4.97 -8.55 5.30
C GLY A 314 5.94 -9.09 6.32
N MET A 315 6.59 -10.18 5.96
CA MET A 315 7.81 -10.67 6.61
C MET A 315 8.98 -10.15 5.79
N TYR A 316 9.93 -9.45 6.42
CA TYR A 316 11.06 -8.88 5.69
C TYR A 316 12.41 -9.28 6.28
N ILE A 317 13.39 -9.34 5.39
CA ILE A 317 14.78 -9.65 5.65
C ILE A 317 15.60 -8.43 5.26
N PRO A 318 16.16 -7.70 6.23
CA PRO A 318 17.08 -6.60 5.96
C PRO A 318 18.50 -7.14 5.75
N LEU A 319 19.18 -6.68 4.70
CA LEU A 319 20.56 -7.06 4.37
C LEU A 319 21.45 -5.84 4.23
N LYS A 320 22.71 -5.99 4.64
CA LYS A 320 23.76 -5.00 4.34
C LYS A 320 24.38 -5.44 3.02
N VAL A 321 24.09 -4.72 1.96
CA VAL A 321 24.67 -4.96 0.64
C VAL A 321 25.75 -3.92 0.39
N GLY A 322 26.91 -4.37 -0.09
CA GLY A 322 28.06 -3.52 -0.37
C GLY A 322 27.70 -2.39 -1.34
N GLY A 323 28.25 -1.21 -1.06
CA GLY A 323 28.05 0.03 -1.81
C GLY A 323 28.77 1.16 -1.06
N ILE A 324 29.15 2.21 -1.77
CA ILE A 324 29.94 3.32 -1.22
C ILE A 324 29.12 4.05 -0.15
N TYR A 325 29.24 3.58 1.09
CA TYR A 325 28.79 4.28 2.27
C TYR A 325 30.03 4.92 2.88
N ASN A 326 30.53 5.99 2.25
CA ASN A 326 31.58 6.79 2.87
C ASN A 326 30.93 7.67 3.95
N PRO A 327 31.29 7.49 5.23
CA PRO A 327 30.91 8.41 6.29
C PRO A 327 31.83 9.63 6.18
N SER A 328 31.55 10.51 5.22
CA SER A 328 31.97 11.91 5.29
C SER A 328 30.85 12.74 5.87
#